data_AF-A0A933GBR9-F1
#
_entry.id   AF-A0A933GBR9-F1
#
_cell.length_a   1.000
_cell.length_b   1.000
_cell.length_c   1.000
_cell.angle_alpha   90.00
_cell.angle_beta   90.00
_cell.angle_gamma   90.00
#
_symmetry.space_group_name_H-M   'P 1'
#
loop_
_entity.id
_entity.type
_entity.pdbx_description
1 polymer ?
#
loop_
_entity_poly.entity_id
_entity_poly.type
_entity_poly.pdbx_seq_one_letter_code
_entity_poly.pdbx_strand_id
1 'polypeptide(L)'
;YTQQRDVRAYVALCEQSELSAQDCLAVATMLKAQRRRDEALAWLDRGLAVEKKHPHGSIAGHDLSKLKRELLTKVGRHRDALEEAWAEFRADPSTFSYEELMRFVPKAGRRAWHAKAMDAAERADLGSLIELWLETREIERLVRRLGMATDAEIEDLSHYRTEPAARRLAKSHPDVAAKIYRALGLRILNAKKSKYYDAALAHFKNAKRCYERSGFHREWAALVADVRRAHHRKAGFMADFERLAAGHGPSDAPSFLERARGHWLARSEP
;
A
#
# COMPACT_ATOMS: atom_id res chain seq x y z
N TYR A 1 3.36 -39.42 -9.74
CA TYR A 1 2.27 -39.76 -8.79
C TYR A 1 1.15 -38.72 -8.74
N THR A 2 1.44 -37.40 -8.74
CA THR A 2 0.40 -36.35 -8.77
C THR A 2 -0.57 -36.45 -9.94
N GLN A 3 -0.07 -36.66 -11.17
CA GLN A 3 -0.91 -36.88 -12.36
C GLN A 3 -1.76 -38.16 -12.27
N GLN A 4 -1.24 -39.19 -11.61
CA GLN A 4 -1.94 -40.47 -11.38
C GLN A 4 -2.86 -40.43 -10.16
N ARG A 5 -2.85 -39.33 -9.38
CA ARG A 5 -3.56 -39.16 -8.10
C ARG A 5 -3.28 -40.27 -7.07
N ASP A 6 -2.10 -40.86 -7.13
CA ASP A 6 -1.65 -41.86 -6.16
C ASP A 6 -1.08 -41.17 -4.92
N VAL A 7 -1.94 -41.00 -3.91
CA VAL A 7 -1.58 -40.35 -2.66
C VAL A 7 -0.57 -41.17 -1.86
N ARG A 8 -0.70 -42.51 -1.83
CA ARG A 8 0.19 -43.36 -1.02
C ARG A 8 1.61 -43.34 -1.57
N ALA A 9 1.76 -43.53 -2.87
CA ALA A 9 3.06 -43.50 -3.52
C ALA A 9 3.72 -42.12 -3.42
N TYR A 10 2.95 -41.03 -3.52
CA TYR A 10 3.48 -39.69 -3.35
C TYR A 10 3.93 -39.42 -1.91
N VAL A 11 3.11 -39.78 -0.91
CA VAL A 11 3.49 -39.61 0.51
C VAL A 11 4.74 -40.41 0.85
N ALA A 12 4.83 -41.66 0.40
CA ALA A 12 6.01 -42.50 0.63
C ALA A 12 7.28 -41.89 0.01
N LEU A 13 7.17 -41.28 -1.17
CA LEU A 13 8.29 -40.54 -1.78
C LEU A 13 8.66 -39.31 -0.95
N CYS A 14 7.67 -38.53 -0.53
CA CYS A 14 7.91 -37.32 0.25
C CYS A 14 8.48 -37.61 1.65
N GLU A 15 8.16 -38.76 2.25
CA GLU A 15 8.72 -39.21 3.54
C GLU A 15 10.18 -39.68 3.44
N GLN A 16 10.63 -40.07 2.24
CA GLN A 16 12.05 -40.33 1.97
C GLN A 16 12.87 -39.04 1.83
N SER A 17 12.20 -37.90 1.63
CA SER A 17 12.75 -36.55 1.63
C SER A 17 12.28 -35.75 2.86
N GLU A 18 12.76 -34.52 3.03
CA GLU A 18 12.13 -33.61 3.99
C GLU A 18 10.82 -33.05 3.41
N LEU A 19 9.70 -33.27 4.11
CA LEU A 19 8.37 -32.89 3.65
C LEU A 19 8.21 -31.36 3.59
N SER A 20 7.98 -30.82 2.39
CA SER A 20 7.77 -29.39 2.19
C SER A 20 6.29 -28.96 2.32
N ALA A 21 6.06 -27.65 2.45
CA ALA A 21 4.71 -27.08 2.36
C ALA A 21 4.04 -27.37 1.01
N GLN A 22 4.82 -27.38 -0.08
CA GLN A 22 4.33 -27.67 -1.42
C GLN A 22 3.88 -29.14 -1.57
N ASP A 23 4.59 -30.08 -0.93
CA ASP A 23 4.18 -31.48 -0.89
C ASP A 23 2.86 -31.67 -0.15
N CYS A 24 2.70 -30.98 0.99
CA CYS A 24 1.46 -31.00 1.74
C CYS A 24 0.28 -30.46 0.90
N LEU A 25 0.50 -29.38 0.14
CA LEU A 25 -0.49 -28.81 -0.77
C LEU A 25 -0.88 -29.80 -1.89
N ALA A 26 0.11 -30.49 -2.47
CA ALA A 26 -0.12 -31.49 -3.51
C ALA A 26 -0.96 -32.66 -2.99
N VAL A 27 -0.62 -33.18 -1.81
CA VAL A 27 -1.38 -34.27 -1.15
C VAL A 27 -2.80 -33.84 -0.81
N ALA A 28 -2.98 -32.67 -0.20
CA ALA A 28 -4.30 -32.13 0.13
C ALA A 28 -5.18 -31.95 -1.12
N THR A 29 -4.58 -31.51 -2.24
CA THR A 29 -5.29 -31.35 -3.52
C THR A 29 -5.77 -32.68 -4.09
N MET A 30 -4.92 -33.72 -4.04
CA MET A 30 -5.30 -35.07 -4.46
C MET A 30 -6.43 -35.65 -3.58
N LEU A 31 -6.34 -35.49 -2.26
CA LEU A 31 -7.36 -35.95 -1.30
C LEU A 31 -8.68 -35.20 -1.47
N LYS A 32 -8.65 -33.88 -1.74
CA LYS A 32 -9.84 -33.08 -2.10
C LYS A 32 -10.53 -33.64 -3.35
N ALA A 33 -9.76 -34.00 -4.38
CA ALA A 33 -10.31 -34.60 -5.61
C ALA A 33 -10.94 -35.98 -5.36
N GLN A 34 -10.43 -36.73 -4.38
CA GLN A 34 -11.00 -38.00 -3.91
C GLN A 34 -12.16 -37.84 -2.92
N ARG A 35 -12.61 -36.61 -2.64
CA ARG A 35 -13.64 -36.27 -1.62
C ARG A 35 -13.29 -36.67 -0.18
N ARG A 36 -12.01 -36.95 0.12
CA ARG A 36 -11.49 -37.27 1.45
C ARG A 36 -11.16 -35.97 2.20
N ARG A 37 -12.20 -35.23 2.57
CA ARG A 37 -12.09 -33.82 3.03
C ARG A 37 -11.37 -33.68 4.37
N ASP A 38 -11.62 -34.55 5.34
CA ASP A 38 -10.99 -34.45 6.66
C ASP A 38 -9.49 -34.74 6.60
N GLU A 39 -9.10 -35.74 5.80
CA GLU A 39 -7.68 -36.03 5.57
C GLU A 39 -6.98 -34.90 4.81
N ALA A 40 -7.65 -34.32 3.81
CA ALA A 40 -7.13 -33.14 3.14
C ALA A 40 -6.91 -31.97 4.13
N LEU A 41 -7.83 -31.73 5.07
CA LEU A 41 -7.64 -30.70 6.11
C LEU A 41 -6.42 -30.98 6.99
N ALA A 42 -6.22 -32.23 7.43
CA ALA A 42 -5.06 -32.60 8.23
C ALA A 42 -3.73 -32.36 7.50
N TRP A 43 -3.69 -32.63 6.19
CA TRP A 43 -2.51 -32.31 5.37
C TRP A 43 -2.29 -30.81 5.19
N LEU A 44 -3.35 -30.01 5.10
CA LEU A 44 -3.25 -28.55 5.05
C LEU A 44 -2.70 -27.99 6.36
N ASP A 45 -3.17 -28.49 7.50
CA ASP A 45 -2.66 -28.12 8.82
C ASP A 45 -1.17 -28.46 8.97
N ARG A 46 -0.77 -29.65 8.50
CA ARG A 46 0.64 -30.07 8.46
C ARG A 46 1.49 -29.15 7.59
N GLY A 47 1.02 -28.80 6.39
CA GLY A 47 1.71 -27.87 5.50
C GLY A 47 1.89 -26.49 6.10
N LEU A 48 0.86 -25.94 6.75
CA LEU A 48 0.94 -24.64 7.42
C LEU A 48 1.88 -24.66 8.63
N ALA A 49 2.00 -25.79 9.33
CA ALA A 49 2.97 -25.96 10.41
C ALA A 49 4.42 -25.98 9.89
N VAL A 50 4.66 -26.54 8.70
CA VAL A 50 5.96 -26.47 8.01
C VAL A 50 6.24 -25.04 7.57
N GLU A 51 5.25 -24.37 6.97
CA GLU A 51 5.38 -23.00 6.45
C GLU A 51 5.77 -21.99 7.53
N LYS A 52 5.24 -22.12 8.75
CA LYS A 52 5.59 -21.23 9.88
C LYS A 52 7.08 -21.21 10.23
N LYS A 53 7.86 -22.19 9.77
CA LYS A 53 9.32 -22.23 9.96
C LYS A 53 10.07 -21.37 8.94
N HIS A 54 9.40 -20.91 7.87
CA HIS A 54 9.98 -20.04 6.86
C HIS A 54 9.76 -18.56 7.24
N PRO A 55 10.82 -17.73 7.34
CA PRO A 55 10.72 -16.33 7.76
C PRO A 55 9.94 -15.44 6.79
N HIS A 56 9.95 -15.80 5.51
CA HIS A 56 9.28 -15.09 4.43
C HIS A 56 8.26 -16.07 3.84
N GLY A 57 6.97 -15.81 4.09
CA GLY A 57 5.90 -16.70 3.64
C GLY A 57 6.00 -17.05 2.16
N SER A 58 5.64 -18.27 1.82
CA SER A 58 5.74 -18.84 0.48
C SER A 58 4.40 -18.80 -0.25
N ILE A 59 4.46 -18.91 -1.58
CA ILE A 59 3.26 -19.10 -2.42
C ILE A 59 2.49 -20.34 -1.97
N ALA A 60 3.19 -21.41 -1.60
CA ALA A 60 2.58 -22.62 -1.07
C ALA A 60 1.82 -22.34 0.24
N GLY A 61 2.38 -21.52 1.13
CA GLY A 61 1.72 -21.05 2.34
C GLY A 61 0.38 -20.35 2.06
N HIS A 62 0.38 -19.42 1.10
CA HIS A 62 -0.84 -18.72 0.70
C HIS A 62 -1.90 -19.69 0.12
N ASP A 63 -1.49 -20.57 -0.79
CA ASP A 63 -2.38 -21.56 -1.42
C ASP A 63 -2.94 -22.57 -0.40
N LEU A 64 -2.13 -22.97 0.59
CA LEU A 64 -2.55 -23.82 1.71
C LEU A 64 -3.66 -23.16 2.54
N SER A 65 -3.46 -21.90 2.95
CA SER A 65 -4.47 -21.14 3.73
C SER A 65 -5.77 -20.98 2.95
N LYS A 66 -5.67 -20.60 1.67
CA LYS A 66 -6.83 -20.46 0.77
C LYS A 66 -7.60 -21.77 0.64
N LEU A 67 -6.89 -22.86 0.32
CA LEU A 67 -7.51 -24.17 0.14
C LEU A 67 -8.15 -24.69 1.44
N LYS A 68 -7.55 -24.40 2.59
CA LYS A 68 -8.08 -24.77 3.90
C LYS A 68 -9.41 -24.09 4.19
N ARG A 69 -9.51 -22.76 4.00
CA ARG A 69 -10.77 -22.01 4.23
C ARG A 69 -11.89 -22.46 3.29
N GLU A 70 -11.58 -22.72 2.01
CA GLU A 70 -12.55 -23.28 1.06
C GLU A 70 -13.08 -24.63 1.53
N LEU A 71 -12.19 -25.49 2.02
CA LEU A 71 -12.55 -26.85 2.43
C LEU A 71 -13.35 -26.85 3.73
N LEU A 72 -12.96 -26.03 4.71
CA LEU A 72 -13.71 -25.79 5.94
C LEU A 72 -15.15 -25.33 5.64
N THR A 73 -15.31 -24.39 4.71
CA THR A 73 -16.63 -23.93 4.24
C THR A 73 -17.45 -25.07 3.65
N LYS A 74 -16.83 -25.96 2.86
CA LYS A 74 -17.52 -27.11 2.23
C LYS A 74 -17.95 -28.19 3.21
N VAL A 75 -17.33 -28.29 4.38
CA VAL A 75 -17.72 -29.25 5.43
C VAL A 75 -18.59 -28.61 6.52
N GLY A 76 -19.11 -27.40 6.29
CA GLY A 76 -19.99 -26.70 7.23
C GLY A 76 -19.26 -26.02 8.40
N ARG A 77 -17.92 -26.06 8.43
CA ARG A 77 -17.07 -25.42 9.46
C ARG A 77 -16.81 -23.95 9.14
N HIS A 78 -17.88 -23.20 8.89
CA HIS A 78 -17.81 -21.78 8.48
C HIS A 78 -17.12 -20.89 9.51
N ARG A 79 -17.33 -21.16 10.80
CA ARG A 79 -16.68 -20.41 11.88
C ARG A 79 -15.16 -20.57 11.85
N ASP A 80 -14.68 -21.78 11.60
CA ASP A 80 -13.24 -22.05 11.55
C ASP A 80 -12.59 -21.37 10.34
N ALA A 81 -13.27 -21.35 9.19
CA ALA A 81 -12.80 -20.62 8.02
C ALA A 81 -12.69 -19.11 8.29
N LEU A 82 -13.66 -18.55 9.01
CA LEU A 82 -13.67 -17.14 9.39
C LEU A 82 -12.58 -16.80 10.42
N GLU A 83 -12.38 -17.63 11.45
CA GLU A 83 -11.33 -17.42 12.44
C GLU A 83 -9.93 -17.53 11.83
N GLU A 84 -9.73 -18.41 10.85
CA GLU A 84 -8.46 -18.49 10.13
C GLU A 84 -8.22 -17.22 9.30
N ALA A 85 -9.21 -16.77 8.51
CA ALA A 85 -9.08 -15.52 7.75
C ALA A 85 -8.87 -14.30 8.66
N TRP A 86 -9.50 -14.30 9.84
CA TRP A 86 -9.28 -13.28 10.86
C TRP A 86 -7.85 -13.29 11.42
N ALA A 87 -7.27 -14.47 11.62
CA ALA A 87 -5.89 -14.60 12.07
C ALA A 87 -4.90 -14.08 11.01
N GLU A 88 -5.11 -14.37 9.73
CA GLU A 88 -4.27 -13.82 8.64
C GLU A 88 -4.39 -12.29 8.58
N PHE A 89 -5.61 -11.76 8.57
CA PHE A 89 -5.82 -10.31 8.57
C PHE A 89 -5.13 -9.62 9.75
N ARG A 90 -5.20 -10.20 10.95
CA ARG A 90 -4.52 -9.65 12.13
C ARG A 90 -3.00 -9.67 12.04
N ALA A 91 -2.44 -10.66 11.36
CA ALA A 91 -1.00 -10.79 11.20
C ALA A 91 -0.46 -9.74 10.22
N ASP A 92 -1.19 -9.50 9.12
CA ASP A 92 -0.82 -8.54 8.09
C ASP A 92 -2.06 -7.80 7.53
N PRO A 93 -2.53 -6.73 8.21
CA PRO A 93 -3.70 -5.98 7.77
C PRO A 93 -3.43 -5.24 6.45
N SER A 94 -4.12 -5.65 5.39
CA SER A 94 -4.02 -5.06 4.05
C SER A 94 -5.36 -5.13 3.34
N THR A 95 -5.49 -4.44 2.19
CA THR A 95 -6.67 -4.56 1.33
C THR A 95 -6.94 -6.02 0.96
N PHE A 96 -5.88 -6.78 0.66
CA PHE A 96 -5.99 -8.19 0.28
C PHE A 96 -6.52 -9.05 1.43
N SER A 97 -5.89 -9.00 2.60
CA SER A 97 -6.32 -9.82 3.75
C SER A 97 -7.69 -9.40 4.27
N TYR A 98 -8.07 -8.13 4.11
CA TYR A 98 -9.43 -7.64 4.40
C TYR A 98 -10.47 -8.22 3.43
N GLU A 99 -10.20 -8.21 2.12
CA GLU A 99 -11.09 -8.81 1.13
C GLU A 99 -11.29 -10.31 1.40
N GLU A 100 -10.21 -11.03 1.69
CA GLU A 100 -10.27 -12.45 2.04
C GLU A 100 -11.12 -12.67 3.30
N LEU A 101 -10.90 -11.89 4.37
CA LEU A 101 -11.74 -11.93 5.58
C LEU A 101 -13.22 -11.73 5.24
N MET A 102 -13.54 -10.69 4.47
CA MET A 102 -14.93 -10.32 4.17
C MET A 102 -15.68 -11.33 3.29
N ARG A 103 -14.96 -12.22 2.59
CA ARG A 103 -15.57 -13.36 1.86
C ARG A 103 -16.20 -14.39 2.79
N PHE A 104 -15.63 -14.61 3.97
CA PHE A 104 -16.13 -15.59 4.95
C PHE A 104 -17.09 -14.99 5.98
N VAL A 105 -17.20 -13.67 6.05
CA VAL A 105 -18.13 -12.97 6.95
C VAL A 105 -19.58 -13.08 6.44
N PRO A 106 -20.52 -13.58 7.27
CA PRO A 106 -21.95 -13.59 6.93
C PRO A 106 -22.49 -12.18 6.68
N LYS A 107 -23.41 -12.02 5.72
CA LYS A 107 -23.97 -10.71 5.33
C LYS A 107 -24.47 -9.89 6.51
N ALA A 108 -25.17 -10.52 7.46
CA ALA A 108 -25.71 -9.86 8.65
C ALA A 108 -24.63 -9.31 9.61
N GLY A 109 -23.43 -9.91 9.61
CA GLY A 109 -22.32 -9.52 10.48
C GLY A 109 -21.31 -8.57 9.85
N ARG A 110 -21.44 -8.24 8.55
CA ARG A 110 -20.42 -7.49 7.80
C ARG A 110 -20.04 -6.15 8.43
N ARG A 111 -21.02 -5.40 8.92
CA ARG A 111 -20.75 -4.10 9.56
C ARG A 111 -19.93 -4.25 10.84
N ALA A 112 -20.28 -5.21 11.69
CA ALA A 112 -19.58 -5.47 12.95
C ALA A 112 -18.15 -5.98 12.70
N TRP A 113 -17.98 -6.89 11.73
CA TRP A 113 -16.67 -7.40 11.35
C TRP A 113 -15.81 -6.35 10.66
N HIS A 114 -16.40 -5.48 9.84
CA HIS A 114 -15.69 -4.35 9.26
C HIS A 114 -15.13 -3.44 10.35
N ALA A 115 -15.96 -2.99 11.30
CA ALA A 115 -15.50 -2.17 12.42
C ALA A 115 -14.38 -2.86 13.22
N LYS A 116 -14.57 -4.13 13.57
CA LYS A 116 -13.56 -4.96 14.25
C LYS A 116 -12.24 -5.05 13.47
N ALA A 117 -12.31 -5.17 12.14
CA ALA A 117 -11.13 -5.21 11.29
C ALA A 117 -10.41 -3.86 11.24
N MET A 118 -11.15 -2.76 11.13
CA MET A 118 -10.54 -1.42 11.13
C MET A 118 -9.85 -1.10 12.46
N ASP A 119 -10.45 -1.51 13.58
CA ASP A 119 -9.84 -1.34 14.91
C ASP A 119 -8.57 -2.18 15.07
N ALA A 120 -8.56 -3.42 14.56
CA ALA A 120 -7.37 -4.26 14.61
C ALA A 120 -6.24 -3.77 13.69
N ALA A 121 -6.59 -3.13 12.57
CA ALA A 121 -5.63 -2.62 11.61
C ALA A 121 -4.84 -1.40 12.12
N GLU A 122 -5.31 -0.69 13.16
CA GLU A 122 -4.71 0.59 13.61
C GLU A 122 -3.21 0.53 13.93
N ARG A 123 -2.68 -0.66 14.21
CA ARG A 123 -1.26 -0.90 14.52
C ARG A 123 -0.42 -1.35 13.31
N ALA A 124 -1.02 -1.50 12.14
CA ALA A 124 -0.31 -1.87 10.92
C ALA A 124 0.57 -0.71 10.43
N ASP A 125 1.43 -1.00 9.45
CA ASP A 125 2.26 0.03 8.84
C ASP A 125 1.42 1.09 8.12
N LEU A 126 1.95 2.31 8.06
CA LEU A 126 1.22 3.45 7.50
C LEU A 126 0.87 3.25 6.02
N GLY A 127 1.72 2.57 5.26
CA GLY A 127 1.48 2.33 3.84
C GLY A 127 0.26 1.45 3.60
N SER A 128 0.19 0.31 4.30
CA SER A 128 -0.95 -0.61 4.22
C SER A 128 -2.23 0.02 4.75
N LEU A 129 -2.14 0.81 5.82
CA LEU A 129 -3.28 1.56 6.35
C LEU A 129 -3.85 2.58 5.36
N ILE A 130 -3.00 3.30 4.63
CA ILE A 130 -3.46 4.26 3.62
C ILE A 130 -4.29 3.55 2.55
N GLU A 131 -3.78 2.46 1.98
CA GLU A 131 -4.48 1.72 0.93
C GLU A 131 -5.79 1.14 1.46
N LEU A 132 -5.75 0.44 2.60
CA LEU A 132 -6.90 -0.21 3.20
C LEU A 132 -8.02 0.78 3.54
N TRP A 133 -7.70 1.90 4.18
CA TRP A 133 -8.71 2.88 4.60
C TRP A 133 -9.22 3.76 3.46
N LEU A 134 -8.46 3.93 2.37
CA LEU A 134 -9.00 4.52 1.16
C LEU A 134 -10.05 3.61 0.51
N GLU A 135 -9.72 2.32 0.34
CA GLU A 135 -10.61 1.35 -0.31
C GLU A 135 -11.89 1.16 0.50
N THR A 136 -11.75 1.02 1.82
CA THR A 136 -12.87 0.84 2.75
C THR A 136 -13.59 2.14 3.14
N ARG A 137 -13.13 3.28 2.63
CA ARG A 137 -13.72 4.63 2.87
C ARG A 137 -13.69 5.08 4.33
N GLU A 138 -12.72 4.61 5.11
CA GLU A 138 -12.44 5.03 6.48
C GLU A 138 -11.68 6.38 6.51
N ILE A 139 -12.26 7.39 5.87
CA ILE A 139 -11.60 8.69 5.63
C ILE A 139 -11.19 9.37 6.95
N GLU A 140 -12.06 9.35 7.96
CA GLU A 140 -11.76 10.00 9.24
C GLU A 140 -10.63 9.30 10.01
N ARG A 141 -10.52 7.97 9.92
CA ARG A 141 -9.38 7.23 10.50
C ARG A 141 -8.08 7.59 9.79
N LEU A 142 -8.14 7.62 8.46
CA LEU A 142 -7.02 8.00 7.61
C LEU A 142 -6.51 9.42 7.92
N VAL A 143 -7.42 10.39 8.04
CA VAL A 143 -7.12 11.77 8.41
C VAL A 143 -6.41 11.84 9.76
N ARG A 144 -6.95 11.17 10.80
CA ARG A 144 -6.32 11.16 12.13
C ARG A 144 -4.91 10.57 12.10
N ARG A 145 -4.73 9.41 11.46
CA ARG A 145 -3.43 8.72 11.41
C ARG A 145 -2.38 9.52 10.63
N LEU A 146 -2.75 10.14 9.51
CA LEU A 146 -1.85 10.99 8.72
C LEU A 146 -1.58 12.33 9.42
N GLY A 147 -2.54 12.87 10.16
CA GLY A 147 -2.37 14.02 11.04
C GLY A 147 -1.26 13.78 12.07
N MET A 148 -1.21 12.56 12.64
CA MET A 148 -0.19 12.16 13.62
C MET A 148 1.14 11.68 13.02
N ALA A 149 1.16 11.23 11.75
CA ALA A 149 2.37 10.72 11.11
C ALA A 149 3.46 11.79 11.03
N THR A 150 4.72 11.44 11.21
CA THR A 150 5.84 12.36 10.96
C THR A 150 6.08 12.58 9.47
N ASP A 151 6.78 13.65 9.11
CA ASP A 151 7.16 13.86 7.70
C ASP A 151 8.04 12.72 7.18
N ALA A 152 8.98 12.23 8.00
CA ALA A 152 9.83 11.10 7.66
C ALA A 152 9.04 9.82 7.38
N GLU A 153 8.02 9.50 8.19
CA GLU A 153 7.14 8.35 7.93
C GLU A 153 6.43 8.45 6.58
N ILE A 154 5.96 9.65 6.18
CA ILE A 154 5.26 9.83 4.90
C ILE A 154 6.26 9.86 3.74
N GLU A 155 7.43 10.46 3.92
CA GLU A 155 8.49 10.54 2.91
C GLU A 155 9.06 9.17 2.54
N ASP A 156 9.11 8.21 3.47
CA ASP A 156 9.59 6.86 3.20
C ASP A 156 8.62 6.05 2.31
N LEU A 157 7.35 6.44 2.26
CA LEU A 157 6.34 5.74 1.49
C LEU A 157 6.46 5.99 -0.02
N SER A 158 6.01 5.01 -0.78
CA SER A 158 5.89 5.12 -2.23
C SER A 158 4.77 6.09 -2.62
N HIS A 159 5.03 6.93 -3.63
CA HIS A 159 4.03 7.83 -4.21
C HIS A 159 2.75 7.13 -4.70
N TYR A 160 2.85 5.86 -5.12
CA TYR A 160 1.68 5.07 -5.50
C TYR A 160 0.67 4.92 -4.35
N ARG A 161 1.14 4.92 -3.10
CA ARG A 161 0.29 4.82 -1.89
C ARG A 161 -0.23 6.18 -1.45
N THR A 162 0.65 7.17 -1.41
CA THR A 162 0.37 8.47 -0.76
C THR A 162 -0.35 9.46 -1.67
N GLU A 163 -0.13 9.42 -2.98
CA GLU A 163 -0.74 10.37 -3.90
C GLU A 163 -2.27 10.20 -4.07
N PRO A 164 -2.83 8.98 -4.16
CA PRO A 164 -4.28 8.77 -4.10
C PRO A 164 -4.92 9.34 -2.83
N ALA A 165 -4.26 9.17 -1.66
CA ALA A 165 -4.72 9.74 -0.41
C ALA A 165 -4.75 11.27 -0.45
N ALA A 166 -3.65 11.90 -0.88
CA ALA A 166 -3.58 13.35 -0.98
C ALA A 166 -4.67 13.93 -1.89
N ARG A 167 -4.91 13.30 -3.05
CA ARG A 167 -6.00 13.70 -3.96
C ARG A 167 -7.37 13.56 -3.32
N ARG A 168 -7.63 12.44 -2.64
CA ARG A 168 -8.93 12.17 -2.00
C ARG A 168 -9.23 13.16 -0.88
N LEU A 169 -8.21 13.55 -0.12
CA LEU A 169 -8.31 14.43 1.04
C LEU A 169 -8.30 15.91 0.69
N ALA A 170 -7.68 16.32 -0.43
CA ALA A 170 -7.47 17.73 -0.77
C ALA A 170 -8.73 18.60 -0.72
N LYS A 171 -9.91 18.04 -0.99
CA LYS A 171 -11.17 18.81 -0.91
C LYS A 171 -11.68 18.99 0.52
N SER A 172 -11.75 17.92 1.31
CA SER A 172 -12.39 17.90 2.63
C SER A 172 -11.43 18.12 3.80
N HIS A 173 -10.17 17.69 3.66
CA HIS A 173 -9.10 17.79 4.65
C HIS A 173 -7.83 18.35 3.99
N PRO A 174 -7.89 19.61 3.49
CA PRO A 174 -6.79 20.22 2.77
C PRO A 174 -5.50 20.29 3.62
N ASP A 175 -5.60 20.52 4.92
CA ASP A 175 -4.48 20.53 5.86
C ASP A 175 -3.67 19.22 5.83
N VAL A 176 -4.34 18.07 5.94
CA VAL A 176 -3.68 16.75 5.87
C VAL A 176 -3.14 16.47 4.46
N ALA A 177 -3.89 16.84 3.42
CA ALA A 177 -3.40 16.71 2.05
C ALA A 177 -2.14 17.54 1.80
N ALA A 178 -2.05 18.75 2.36
CA ALA A 178 -0.88 19.62 2.24
C ALA A 178 0.39 18.97 2.79
N LYS A 179 0.26 18.29 3.93
CA LYS A 179 1.34 17.53 4.57
C LYS A 179 1.85 16.39 3.67
N ILE A 180 0.95 15.63 3.06
CA ILE A 180 1.33 14.54 2.14
C ILE A 180 2.01 15.09 0.89
N TYR A 181 1.46 16.14 0.28
CA TYR A 181 2.08 16.78 -0.89
C TYR A 181 3.46 17.37 -0.56
N ARG A 182 3.62 17.98 0.63
CA ARG A 182 4.93 18.43 1.12
C ARG A 182 5.93 17.27 1.16
N ALA A 183 5.58 16.17 1.82
CA ALA A 183 6.44 14.99 1.94
C ALA A 183 6.82 14.42 0.56
N LEU A 184 5.86 14.31 -0.36
CA LEU A 184 6.12 13.87 -1.73
C LEU A 184 7.11 14.77 -2.48
N GLY A 185 6.99 16.09 -2.33
CA GLY A 185 7.94 17.05 -2.91
C GLY A 185 9.34 16.93 -2.32
N LEU A 186 9.44 16.85 -0.99
CA LEU A 186 10.72 16.72 -0.28
C LEU A 186 11.44 15.41 -0.61
N ARG A 187 10.71 14.29 -0.67
CA ARG A 187 11.24 12.98 -1.09
C ARG A 187 11.98 13.07 -2.44
N ILE A 188 11.41 13.76 -3.42
CA ILE A 188 12.02 13.92 -4.74
C ILE A 188 13.29 14.79 -4.65
N LEU A 189 13.24 15.90 -3.91
CA LEU A 189 14.41 16.78 -3.75
C LEU A 189 15.57 16.08 -3.04
N ASN A 190 15.25 15.29 -2.00
CA ASN A 190 16.19 14.51 -1.20
C ASN A 190 16.82 13.37 -2.01
N ALA A 191 16.09 12.77 -2.96
CA ALA A 191 16.61 11.76 -3.86
C ALA A 191 17.65 12.28 -4.88
N LYS A 192 17.84 13.61 -4.99
CA LYS A 192 18.80 14.28 -5.89
C LYS A 192 18.61 13.95 -7.39
N LYS A 193 17.41 13.55 -7.81
CA LYS A 193 17.10 13.22 -9.20
C LYS A 193 16.48 14.41 -9.94
N SER A 194 17.31 15.21 -10.62
CA SER A 194 16.89 16.44 -11.32
C SER A 194 15.77 16.23 -12.34
N LYS A 195 15.73 15.06 -13.01
CA LYS A 195 14.67 14.67 -13.95
C LYS A 195 13.25 14.78 -13.37
N TYR A 196 13.09 14.73 -12.05
CA TYR A 196 11.77 14.72 -11.39
C TYR A 196 11.40 16.06 -10.74
N TYR A 197 12.15 17.14 -10.98
CA TYR A 197 11.86 18.44 -10.38
C TYR A 197 10.48 19.00 -10.75
N ASP A 198 9.98 18.75 -11.96
CA ASP A 198 8.61 19.15 -12.35
C ASP A 198 7.55 18.48 -11.47
N ALA A 199 7.75 17.20 -11.13
CA ALA A 199 6.86 16.48 -10.22
C ALA A 199 6.93 17.04 -8.79
N ALA A 200 8.14 17.38 -8.30
CA ALA A 200 8.29 18.04 -7.00
C ALA A 200 7.56 19.39 -6.96
N LEU A 201 7.70 20.20 -8.00
CA LEU A 201 7.01 21.49 -8.14
C LEU A 201 5.49 21.32 -8.17
N ALA A 202 4.98 20.30 -8.89
CA ALA A 202 3.55 19.98 -8.90
C ALA A 202 3.03 19.62 -7.49
N HIS A 203 3.79 18.83 -6.73
CA HIS A 203 3.45 18.53 -5.34
C HIS A 203 3.48 19.78 -4.46
N PHE A 204 4.52 20.63 -4.54
CA PHE A 204 4.55 21.88 -3.77
C PHE A 204 3.42 22.84 -4.15
N LYS A 205 3.02 22.90 -5.43
CA LYS A 205 1.86 23.69 -5.86
C LYS A 205 0.56 23.20 -5.22
N ASN A 206 0.37 21.89 -5.17
CA ASN A 206 -0.79 21.31 -4.50
C ASN A 206 -0.74 21.53 -2.98
N ALA A 207 0.45 21.41 -2.36
CA ALA A 207 0.65 21.71 -0.95
C ALA A 207 0.28 23.17 -0.64
N LYS A 208 0.79 24.13 -1.41
CA LYS A 208 0.48 25.57 -1.29
C LYS A 208 -1.02 25.82 -1.30
N ARG A 209 -1.71 25.32 -2.34
CA ARG A 209 -3.16 25.48 -2.47
C ARG A 209 -3.92 24.92 -1.28
N CYS A 210 -3.46 23.79 -0.75
CA CYS A 210 -4.07 23.15 0.40
C CYS A 210 -3.83 23.93 1.70
N TYR A 211 -2.61 24.44 1.92
CA TYR A 211 -2.31 25.33 3.03
C TYR A 211 -3.15 26.61 2.98
N GLU A 212 -3.25 27.26 1.82
CA GLU A 212 -4.06 28.46 1.62
C GLU A 212 -5.55 28.21 1.94
N ARG A 213 -6.10 27.10 1.45
CA ARG A 213 -7.50 26.72 1.74
C ARG A 213 -7.76 26.39 3.21
N SER A 214 -6.70 26.06 3.97
CA SER A 214 -6.78 25.76 5.39
C SER A 214 -6.40 26.96 6.28
N GLY A 215 -6.01 28.10 5.70
CA GLY A 215 -5.49 29.25 6.44
C GLY A 215 -4.09 29.04 7.04
N PHE A 216 -3.39 27.97 6.66
CA PHE A 216 -2.09 27.54 7.21
C PHE A 216 -0.92 28.21 6.47
N HIS A 217 -0.97 29.54 6.41
CA HIS A 217 0.02 30.34 5.68
C HIS A 217 1.41 30.29 6.33
N ARG A 218 1.47 30.10 7.66
CA ARG A 218 2.74 30.01 8.41
C ARG A 218 3.48 28.71 8.07
N GLU A 219 2.75 27.62 7.92
CA GLU A 219 3.26 26.30 7.55
C GLU A 219 3.82 26.30 6.12
N TRP A 220 3.12 26.98 5.19
CA TRP A 220 3.65 27.21 3.85
C TRP A 220 4.93 28.06 3.87
N ALA A 221 4.95 29.15 4.64
CA ALA A 221 6.14 30.01 4.75
C ALA A 221 7.34 29.27 5.37
N ALA A 222 7.10 28.44 6.39
CA ALA A 222 8.12 27.59 7.00
C ALA A 222 8.68 26.58 5.99
N LEU A 223 7.83 25.91 5.22
CA LEU A 223 8.26 25.00 4.16
C LEU A 223 9.13 25.72 3.11
N VAL A 224 8.74 26.92 2.68
CA VAL A 224 9.53 27.72 1.74
C VAL A 224 10.91 28.05 2.32
N ALA A 225 10.98 28.45 3.59
CA ALA A 225 12.24 28.73 4.27
C ALA A 225 13.13 27.48 4.39
N ASP A 226 12.55 26.33 4.70
CA ASP A 226 13.27 25.06 4.81
C ASP A 226 13.84 24.62 3.45
N VAL A 227 13.04 24.72 2.38
CA VAL A 227 13.50 24.40 1.02
C VAL A 227 14.62 25.35 0.59
N ARG A 228 14.50 26.65 0.84
CA ARG A 228 15.57 27.62 0.58
C ARG A 228 16.86 27.22 1.30
N ARG A 229 16.78 26.94 2.60
CA ARG A 229 17.95 26.57 3.42
C ARG A 229 18.60 25.28 2.89
N ALA A 230 17.84 24.21 2.74
CA ALA A 230 18.36 22.87 2.43
C ALA A 230 18.71 22.66 0.95
N HIS A 231 18.10 23.43 0.04
CA HIS A 231 18.14 23.16 -1.39
C HIS A 231 18.55 24.35 -2.28
N HIS A 232 19.02 25.46 -1.70
CA HIS A 232 19.48 26.65 -2.45
C HIS A 232 20.44 26.36 -3.62
N ARG A 233 21.31 25.34 -3.49
CA ARG A 233 22.28 24.99 -4.54
C ARG A 233 21.66 24.34 -5.79
N LYS A 234 20.40 23.91 -5.73
CA LYS A 234 19.69 23.28 -6.85
C LYS A 234 19.10 24.37 -7.76
N ALA A 235 19.95 25.19 -8.39
CA ALA A 235 19.55 26.39 -9.14
C ALA A 235 18.41 26.13 -10.15
N GLY A 236 18.48 25.01 -10.89
CA GLY A 236 17.45 24.62 -11.86
C GLY A 236 16.08 24.30 -11.26
N PHE A 237 16.00 23.92 -9.99
CA PHE A 237 14.73 23.76 -9.25
C PHE A 237 14.32 25.08 -8.59
N MET A 238 15.27 25.77 -7.95
CA MET A 238 15.00 26.93 -7.12
C MET A 238 14.35 28.07 -7.90
N ALA A 239 14.72 28.31 -9.16
CA ALA A 239 14.11 29.36 -9.97
C ALA A 239 12.58 29.21 -10.08
N ASP A 240 12.11 28.01 -10.40
CA ASP A 240 10.67 27.72 -10.52
C ASP A 240 9.98 27.60 -9.16
N PHE A 241 10.69 27.12 -8.13
CA PHE A 241 10.18 27.09 -6.76
C PHE A 241 9.95 28.50 -6.18
N GLU A 242 10.86 29.45 -6.42
CA GLU A 242 10.72 30.83 -5.96
C GLU A 242 9.54 31.54 -6.63
N ARG A 243 9.33 31.29 -7.93
CA ARG A 243 8.13 31.77 -8.63
C ARG A 243 6.86 31.26 -7.97
N LEU A 244 6.82 29.96 -7.67
CA LEU A 244 5.70 29.35 -6.94
C LEU A 244 5.53 29.96 -5.55
N ALA A 245 6.60 30.16 -4.79
CA ALA A 245 6.59 30.79 -3.47
C ALA A 245 6.02 32.21 -3.52
N ALA A 246 6.37 32.98 -4.55
CA ALA A 246 5.93 34.36 -4.76
C ALA A 246 4.47 34.50 -5.23
N GLY A 247 3.75 33.42 -5.55
CA GLY A 247 2.36 33.52 -6.05
C GLY A 247 2.16 33.11 -7.50
N HIS A 248 3.23 33.00 -8.28
CA HIS A 248 3.15 32.80 -9.72
C HIS A 248 3.00 31.30 -10.04
N GLY A 249 1.97 30.94 -10.80
CA GLY A 249 1.72 29.55 -11.15
C GLY A 249 2.68 29.03 -12.22
N PRO A 250 2.90 27.71 -12.33
CA PRO A 250 3.57 27.12 -13.48
C PRO A 250 2.87 27.41 -14.83
N SER A 251 1.58 27.78 -14.82
CA SER A 251 0.82 28.18 -16.03
C SER A 251 1.27 29.50 -16.62
N ASP A 252 2.03 30.30 -15.85
CA ASP A 252 2.45 31.64 -16.26
C ASP A 252 3.89 31.62 -16.79
N ALA A 253 4.47 30.43 -16.99
CA ALA A 253 5.80 30.25 -17.58
C ALA A 253 5.71 29.53 -18.92
N PRO A 254 6.50 29.97 -19.92
CA PRO A 254 6.70 29.20 -21.13
C PRO A 254 7.28 27.82 -20.77
N SER A 255 6.71 26.79 -21.37
CA SER A 255 7.16 25.41 -21.32
C SER A 255 8.65 25.30 -21.67
N PHE A 256 9.29 24.17 -21.31
CA PHE A 256 10.67 23.91 -21.71
C PHE A 256 10.88 24.05 -23.23
N LEU A 257 9.90 23.66 -24.04
CA LEU A 257 9.94 23.82 -25.49
C LEU A 257 9.88 25.28 -25.93
N GLU A 258 9.06 26.11 -25.27
CA GLU A 258 8.98 27.55 -25.55
C GLU A 258 10.25 28.28 -25.09
N ARG A 259 10.83 27.90 -23.95
CA ARG A 259 12.13 28.38 -23.48
C ARG A 259 13.28 27.97 -24.42
N ALA A 260 13.28 26.74 -24.89
CA ALA A 260 14.25 26.25 -25.87
C ALA A 260 14.11 27.00 -27.20
N ARG A 261 12.88 27.19 -27.71
CA ARG A 261 12.64 27.99 -28.92
C ARG A 261 13.10 29.44 -28.78
N GLY A 262 12.85 30.08 -27.64
CA GLY A 262 13.33 31.43 -27.36
C GLY A 262 14.86 31.54 -27.41
N HIS A 263 15.57 30.53 -26.87
CA HIS A 263 17.03 30.46 -26.97
C HIS A 263 17.56 30.24 -28.39
N TRP A 264 16.83 29.49 -29.24
CA TRP A 264 17.20 29.32 -30.65
C TRP A 264 16.93 30.58 -31.47
N LEU A 265 15.78 31.25 -31.26
CA LEU A 265 15.43 32.50 -31.94
C LEU A 265 16.39 33.65 -31.57
N ALA A 266 16.75 33.78 -30.29
CA ALA A 266 17.71 34.79 -29.83
C ALA A 266 19.16 34.57 -30.31
N ARG A 267 19.49 33.37 -30.84
CA ARG A 267 20.78 33.09 -31.49
C ARG A 267 20.71 33.21 -33.03
N SER A 268 19.53 33.51 -33.58
CA SER A 268 19.26 33.56 -35.01
C SER A 268 19.00 34.99 -35.53
N GLU A 269 19.04 36.00 -34.66
CA GLU A 269 19.04 37.41 -35.06
C GLU A 269 20.49 37.87 -35.28
N PRO A 270 20.83 38.43 -36.46
CA PRO A 270 22.15 38.97 -36.75
C PRO A 270 22.47 40.27 -36.01
#